data_AF-A0A3M1HA14-F1
#
_entry.id   AF-A0A3M1HA14-F1
#
_cell.length_a   1.000
_cell.length_b   1.000
_cell.length_c   1.000
_cell.angle_alpha   90.00
_cell.angle_beta   90.00
_cell.angle_gamma   90.00
#
_symmetry.space_group_name_H-M   'P 1'
#
loop_
_entity.id
_entity.type
_entity.pdbx_description
1 polymer ?
#
loop_
_entity_poly.entity_id
_entity_poly.type
_entity_poly.pdbx_seq_one_letter_code
_entity_poly.pdbx_strand_id
1 'polypeptide(L)'
;VTPGIYITVAVAFFLLYWIEKKKGWSNLAYYGGWALALFHLALLIPAMQFIERAVWIVVLAGIAYLAGKMLLKNEDSSLAVMAQGLDGAATYIAITFYGYGEQHVLTSFLGSQLGYLTFYILKVALSLAILYYVNKESKSEEERNLLTYAIFVMGMAPGLRDVLRLIAGV
;
A
#
# COMPACT_ATOMS: atom_id res chain seq x y z
N VAL A 1 -4.71 13.81 -4.77
CA VAL A 1 -5.60 12.79 -5.38
C VAL A 1 -6.93 13.45 -5.68
N THR A 2 -7.46 13.34 -6.90
CA THR A 2 -8.77 13.89 -7.26
C THR A 2 -9.88 12.96 -6.77
N PRO A 3 -10.84 13.42 -5.94
CA PRO A 3 -11.92 12.58 -5.40
C PRO A 3 -12.72 11.82 -6.48
N GLY A 4 -12.79 12.36 -7.69
CA GLY A 4 -13.50 11.76 -8.82
C GLY A 4 -13.03 10.36 -9.20
N ILE A 5 -11.76 9.98 -8.97
CA ILE A 5 -11.27 8.66 -9.37
C ILE A 5 -11.94 7.53 -8.59
N TYR A 6 -12.23 7.74 -7.30
CA TYR A 6 -12.92 6.75 -6.47
C TYR A 6 -14.35 6.53 -6.95
N ILE A 7 -15.04 7.62 -7.30
CA ILE A 7 -16.41 7.57 -7.85
C ILE A 7 -16.40 6.84 -9.19
N THR A 8 -15.49 7.19 -10.10
CA THR A 8 -15.41 6.57 -11.42
C THR A 8 -15.14 5.07 -11.34
N VAL A 9 -14.17 4.64 -10.51
CA VAL A 9 -13.85 3.21 -10.34
C VAL A 9 -15.01 2.46 -9.68
N ALA A 10 -15.67 3.05 -8.68
CA ALA A 10 -16.84 2.44 -8.03
C ALA A 10 -18.01 2.28 -9.01
N VAL A 11 -18.32 3.32 -9.79
CA VAL A 11 -19.37 3.27 -10.82
C VAL A 11 -19.05 2.21 -11.88
N ALA A 12 -17.79 2.17 -12.37
CA ALA A 12 -17.36 1.15 -13.32
C ALA A 12 -17.53 -0.28 -12.75
N PHE A 13 -17.15 -0.49 -11.48
CA PHE A 13 -17.34 -1.77 -10.81
C PHE A 13 -18.82 -2.17 -10.75
N PHE A 14 -19.70 -1.29 -10.25
CA PHE A 14 -21.13 -1.61 -10.12
C PHE A 14 -21.80 -1.84 -11.48
N LEU A 15 -21.40 -1.10 -12.53
CA LEU A 15 -21.90 -1.32 -13.89
C LEU A 15 -21.46 -2.68 -14.44
N LEU A 16 -20.18 -3.03 -14.32
CA LEU A 16 -19.68 -4.33 -14.75
C LEU A 16 -20.34 -5.47 -13.98
N TYR A 17 -20.50 -5.33 -12.67
CA TYR A 17 -21.18 -6.32 -11.84
C TYR A 17 -22.66 -6.47 -12.20
N TRP A 18 -23.36 -5.36 -12.49
CA TRP A 18 -24.74 -5.41 -12.95
C TRP A 18 -24.90 -6.11 -14.31
N ILE A 19 -23.99 -5.83 -15.25
CA ILE A 19 -23.95 -6.53 -16.56
C ILE A 19 -23.67 -8.02 -16.36
N GLU A 20 -22.73 -8.36 -15.48
CA GLU A 20 -22.40 -9.74 -15.12
C GLU A 20 -23.65 -10.51 -14.69
N LYS A 21 -24.42 -9.94 -13.76
CA LYS A 21 -25.67 -10.53 -13.26
C LYS A 21 -26.76 -10.59 -14.33
N LYS A 22 -26.89 -9.57 -15.19
CA LYS A 22 -27.91 -9.53 -16.24
C LYS A 22 -27.64 -10.53 -17.37
N LYS A 23 -26.37 -10.73 -17.73
CA LYS A 23 -25.96 -11.62 -18.84
C LYS A 23 -25.62 -13.04 -18.42
N GLY A 24 -25.66 -13.35 -17.12
CA GLY A 24 -25.24 -14.65 -16.59
C GLY A 24 -23.76 -14.96 -16.83
N TRP A 25 -22.94 -13.91 -17.00
CA TRP A 25 -21.49 -14.07 -17.12
C TRP A 25 -20.90 -14.30 -15.73
N SER A 26 -19.69 -14.87 -15.68
CA SER A 26 -18.90 -14.98 -14.46
C SER A 26 -17.65 -14.13 -14.58
N ASN A 27 -17.26 -13.46 -13.49
CA ASN A 27 -15.99 -12.76 -13.35
C ASN A 27 -15.77 -11.56 -14.30
N LEU A 28 -16.82 -11.00 -14.91
CA LEU A 28 -16.71 -9.82 -15.77
C LEU A 28 -16.17 -8.63 -14.98
N ALA A 29 -16.68 -8.40 -13.77
CA ALA A 29 -16.20 -7.31 -12.91
C ALA A 29 -14.71 -7.51 -12.53
N TYR A 30 -14.31 -8.75 -12.28
CA TYR A 30 -12.94 -9.10 -11.95
C TYR A 30 -11.97 -8.83 -13.12
N TYR A 31 -12.27 -9.35 -14.31
CA TYR A 31 -11.42 -9.12 -15.49
C TYR A 31 -11.46 -7.66 -15.95
N GLY A 32 -12.60 -6.99 -15.84
CA GLY A 32 -12.72 -5.57 -16.14
C GLY A 32 -11.86 -4.70 -15.22
N GLY A 33 -11.79 -5.05 -13.92
CA GLY A 33 -10.89 -4.40 -12.97
C GLY A 33 -9.42 -4.55 -13.37
N TRP A 34 -8.99 -5.78 -13.72
CA TRP A 34 -7.63 -6.03 -14.22
C TRP A 34 -7.34 -5.28 -15.52
N ALA A 35 -8.28 -5.26 -16.47
CA ALA A 35 -8.11 -4.52 -17.73
C ALA A 35 -7.92 -3.02 -17.48
N LEU A 36 -8.73 -2.43 -16.58
CA LEU A 36 -8.56 -1.03 -16.18
C LEU A 36 -7.21 -0.80 -15.49
N ALA A 37 -6.79 -1.65 -14.57
CA ALA A 37 -5.50 -1.51 -13.89
C ALA A 37 -4.32 -1.58 -14.87
N LEU A 38 -4.32 -2.57 -15.76
CA LEU A 38 -3.26 -2.74 -16.78
C LEU A 38 -3.24 -1.61 -17.79
N PHE A 39 -4.41 -1.10 -18.20
CA PHE A 39 -4.51 0.04 -19.09
C PHE A 39 -3.84 1.29 -18.48
N HIS A 40 -4.14 1.62 -17.22
CA HIS A 40 -3.52 2.76 -16.55
C HIS A 40 -2.01 2.56 -16.33
N LEU A 41 -1.59 1.33 -16.01
CA LEU A 41 -0.17 1.00 -15.89
C LEU A 41 0.56 1.20 -17.21
N ALA A 42 -0.02 0.74 -18.33
CA ALA A 42 0.56 0.91 -19.66
C ALA A 42 0.71 2.38 -20.04
N LEU A 43 -0.26 3.23 -19.69
CA LEU A 43 -0.17 4.69 -19.89
C LEU A 43 0.92 5.33 -19.02
N LEU A 44 1.25 4.74 -17.87
CA LEU A 44 2.26 5.27 -16.95
C LEU A 44 3.69 4.89 -17.37
N ILE A 45 3.89 3.77 -18.07
CA ILE A 45 5.22 3.27 -18.47
C ILE A 45 6.09 4.34 -19.13
N PRO A 46 5.62 5.14 -20.11
CA PRO A 46 6.44 6.18 -20.74
C PRO A 46 6.91 7.28 -19.78
N ALA A 47 6.20 7.48 -18.67
CA ALA A 47 6.55 8.47 -17.65
C ALA A 47 7.53 7.92 -16.60
N MET A 48 7.78 6.61 -16.55
CA MET A 48 8.62 5.97 -15.53
C MET A 48 10.12 6.25 -15.76
N GLN A 49 10.59 7.39 -15.26
CA GLN A 49 11.97 7.87 -15.44
C GLN A 49 12.90 7.53 -14.26
N PHE A 50 12.37 7.21 -13.08
CA PHE A 50 13.14 7.07 -11.84
C PHE A 50 13.01 5.68 -11.19
N ILE A 51 13.10 4.61 -11.99
CA ILE A 51 12.94 3.21 -11.53
C ILE A 51 13.98 2.83 -10.47
N GLU A 52 15.18 3.40 -10.54
CA GLU A 52 16.27 3.14 -9.57
C GLU A 52 15.87 3.46 -8.12
N ARG A 53 14.95 4.41 -7.93
CA ARG A 53 14.49 4.81 -6.59
C ARG A 53 13.52 3.80 -5.99
N ALA A 54 12.81 3.06 -6.83
CA ALA A 54 11.95 1.97 -6.39
C ALA A 54 12.75 0.86 -5.71
N VAL A 55 14.02 0.67 -6.08
CA VAL A 55 14.91 -0.34 -5.48
C VAL A 55 15.03 -0.12 -3.98
N TRP A 56 15.27 1.11 -3.54
CA TRP A 56 15.40 1.44 -2.13
C TRP A 56 14.08 1.24 -1.37
N ILE A 57 12.94 1.56 -1.98
CA ILE A 57 11.62 1.34 -1.39
C ILE A 57 11.37 -0.17 -1.19
N VAL A 58 11.68 -0.97 -2.20
CA VAL A 58 11.53 -2.44 -2.16
C VAL A 58 12.47 -3.06 -1.13
N VAL A 59 13.72 -2.58 -1.02
CA VAL A 59 14.68 -3.04 -0.01
C VAL A 59 14.14 -2.77 1.41
N LEU A 60 13.65 -1.55 1.68
CA LEU A 60 13.07 -1.21 2.97
C LEU A 60 11.81 -2.04 3.26
N ALA A 61 10.91 -2.20 2.29
CA ALA A 61 9.76 -3.09 2.43
C ALA A 61 10.17 -4.54 2.73
N GLY A 62 11.24 -5.03 2.08
CA GLY A 62 11.82 -6.35 2.35
C GLY A 62 12.36 -6.47 3.78
N ILE A 63 13.03 -5.44 4.31
CA ILE A 63 13.46 -5.41 5.72
C ILE A 63 12.25 -5.48 6.66
N ALA A 64 11.17 -4.73 6.36
CA ALA A 64 9.93 -4.78 7.13
C ALA A 64 9.30 -6.19 7.08
N TYR A 65 9.27 -6.84 5.92
CA TYR A 65 8.83 -8.23 5.78
C TYR A 65 9.65 -9.19 6.65
N LEU A 66 10.98 -9.09 6.60
CA LEU A 66 11.87 -9.94 7.39
C LEU A 66 11.67 -9.72 8.90
N ALA A 67 11.48 -8.48 9.34
CA ALA A 67 11.13 -8.18 10.73
C ALA A 67 9.79 -8.83 11.12
N GLY A 68 8.78 -8.77 10.24
CA GLY A 68 7.51 -9.48 10.40
C GLY A 68 7.70 -10.99 10.54
N LYS A 69 8.49 -11.61 9.67
CA LYS A 69 8.78 -13.06 9.70
C LYS A 69 9.45 -13.48 10.99
N MET A 70 10.43 -12.68 11.46
CA MET A 70 11.17 -12.96 12.68
C MET A 70 10.29 -12.83 13.94
N LEU A 71 9.46 -11.78 14.02
CA LEU A 71 8.73 -11.44 15.24
C LEU A 71 7.34 -12.07 15.32
N LEU A 72 6.60 -12.11 14.21
CA LEU A 72 5.21 -12.58 14.17
C LEU A 72 5.08 -14.05 13.78
N LYS A 73 6.06 -14.60 13.04
CA LYS A 73 6.09 -15.99 12.56
C LYS A 73 4.83 -16.42 11.78
N ASN A 74 4.10 -15.46 11.21
CA ASN A 74 2.90 -15.67 10.39
C ASN A 74 3.09 -14.98 9.04
N GLU A 75 2.80 -15.67 7.94
CA GLU A 75 3.06 -15.17 6.59
C GLU A 75 2.20 -13.95 6.25
N ASP A 76 0.88 -14.06 6.42
CA ASP A 76 -0.06 -12.98 6.08
C ASP A 76 0.22 -11.71 6.88
N SER A 77 0.54 -11.85 8.16
CA SER A 77 0.95 -10.75 9.01
C SER A 77 2.27 -10.14 8.55
N SER A 78 3.24 -10.96 8.13
CA SER A 78 4.52 -10.46 7.63
C SER A 78 4.34 -9.67 6.32
N LEU A 79 3.44 -10.12 5.44
CA LEU A 79 3.05 -9.39 4.24
C LEU A 79 2.33 -8.08 4.58
N ALA A 80 1.48 -8.06 5.61
CA ALA A 80 0.85 -6.84 6.08
C ALA A 80 1.86 -5.83 6.64
N VAL A 81 2.88 -6.29 7.38
CA VAL A 81 4.02 -5.44 7.82
C VAL A 81 4.80 -4.91 6.62
N MET A 82 5.08 -5.77 5.63
CA MET A 82 5.74 -5.37 4.37
C MET A 82 4.97 -4.26 3.66
N ALA A 83 3.64 -4.38 3.56
CA ALA A 83 2.78 -3.40 2.91
C ALA A 83 2.82 -2.04 3.63
N GLN A 84 2.82 -2.04 4.97
CA GLN A 84 2.99 -0.82 5.77
C GLN A 84 4.40 -0.22 5.63
N GLY A 85 5.41 -1.09 5.54
CA GLY A 85 6.80 -0.71 5.28
C GLY A 85 6.97 -0.07 3.90
N LEU A 86 6.34 -0.61 2.85
CA LEU A 86 6.36 -0.07 1.49
C LEU A 86 5.85 1.38 1.47
N ASP A 87 4.71 1.63 2.12
CA ASP A 87 4.10 2.96 2.21
C ASP A 87 4.96 3.96 3.01
N GLY A 88 5.49 3.52 4.16
CA GLY A 88 6.42 4.33 4.95
C GLY A 88 7.73 4.63 4.21
N ALA A 89 8.26 3.66 3.48
CA ALA A 89 9.49 3.80 2.71
C ALA A 89 9.30 4.74 1.51
N ALA A 90 8.17 4.63 0.79
CA ALA A 90 7.81 5.57 -0.26
C ALA A 90 7.70 7.01 0.29
N THR A 91 7.06 7.20 1.44
CA THR A 91 6.95 8.51 2.10
C THR A 91 8.33 9.08 2.46
N TYR A 92 9.18 8.27 3.09
CA TYR A 92 10.54 8.65 3.45
C TYR A 92 11.34 9.12 2.23
N ILE A 93 11.34 8.32 1.16
CA ILE A 93 12.09 8.63 -0.06
C ILE A 93 11.52 9.86 -0.78
N ALA A 94 10.20 10.03 -0.82
CA ALA A 94 9.56 11.21 -1.41
C ALA A 94 10.06 12.51 -0.76
N ILE A 95 10.10 12.54 0.57
CA ILE A 95 10.47 13.75 1.31
C ILE A 95 11.98 13.99 1.18
N THR A 96 12.80 12.96 1.39
CA THR A 96 14.26 13.10 1.41
C THR A 96 14.84 13.40 0.04
N PHE A 97 14.33 12.80 -1.04
CA PHE A 97 14.96 12.89 -2.36
C PHE A 97 14.20 13.73 -3.38
N TYR A 98 12.91 13.99 -3.18
CA TYR A 98 12.12 14.83 -4.08
C TYR A 98 11.70 16.16 -3.46
N GLY A 99 12.05 16.42 -2.19
CA GLY A 99 11.69 17.68 -1.52
C GLY A 99 10.19 17.86 -1.36
N TYR A 100 9.42 16.76 -1.32
CA TYR A 100 7.97 16.83 -1.12
C TYR A 100 7.68 17.48 0.23
N GLY A 101 6.78 18.46 0.22
CA GLY A 101 6.29 19.08 1.45
C GLY A 101 5.49 18.08 2.24
N GLU A 102 5.91 17.83 3.48
CA GLU A 102 5.19 16.95 4.39
C GLU A 102 3.87 17.61 4.82
N GLN A 103 2.75 16.96 4.52
CA GLN A 103 1.41 17.47 4.79
C GLN A 103 0.86 17.01 6.14
N HIS A 104 1.39 15.91 6.69
CA HIS A 104 0.90 15.39 7.95
C HIS A 104 1.67 16.00 9.14
N VAL A 105 0.93 16.44 10.16
CA VAL A 105 1.51 17.09 11.34
C VAL A 105 2.46 16.15 12.08
N LEU A 106 2.10 14.87 12.22
CA LEU A 106 2.90 13.88 12.95
C LEU A 106 4.22 13.56 12.24
N THR A 107 4.18 13.32 10.93
CA THR A 107 5.38 13.04 10.14
C THR A 107 6.27 14.28 10.01
N SER A 108 5.68 15.48 9.90
CA SER A 108 6.43 16.74 9.89
C SER A 108 7.12 16.99 11.24
N PHE A 109 6.42 16.72 12.35
CA PHE A 109 6.99 16.80 13.68
C PHE A 109 8.14 15.80 13.87
N LEU A 110 7.92 14.52 13.53
CA LEU A 110 8.97 13.50 13.63
C LEU A 110 10.15 13.80 12.70
N GLY A 111 9.88 14.24 11.49
CA GLY A 111 10.88 14.59 10.49
C GLY A 111 11.76 15.77 10.92
N SER A 112 11.16 16.82 11.47
CA SER A 112 11.88 18.01 11.94
C SER A 112 12.74 17.77 13.19
N GLN A 113 12.32 16.87 14.08
CA GLN A 113 13.02 16.61 15.35
C GLN A 113 13.99 15.42 15.29
N LEU A 114 13.61 14.34 14.59
CA LEU A 114 14.27 13.03 14.65
C LEU A 114 14.62 12.47 13.25
N GLY A 115 14.31 13.20 12.17
CA GLY A 115 14.51 12.75 10.79
C GLY A 115 13.39 11.84 10.27
N TYR A 116 13.13 11.92 8.97
CA TYR A 116 12.01 11.22 8.32
C TYR A 116 12.13 9.69 8.32
N LEU A 117 13.34 9.15 8.50
CA LEU A 117 13.54 7.72 8.71
C LEU A 117 12.83 7.21 9.98
N THR A 118 12.70 8.07 11.00
CA THR A 118 12.00 7.76 12.25
C THR A 118 10.52 7.49 12.01
N PHE A 119 9.88 8.17 11.05
CA PHE A 119 8.50 7.88 10.67
C PHE A 119 8.35 6.48 10.08
N TYR A 120 9.26 6.10 9.17
CA TYR A 120 9.28 4.74 8.61
C TYR A 120 9.43 3.68 9.71
N ILE A 121 10.40 3.85 10.61
CA ILE A 121 10.64 2.92 11.72
C ILE A 121 9.41 2.82 12.61
N LEU A 122 8.81 3.95 12.98
CA LEU A 122 7.62 3.99 13.83
C LEU A 122 6.44 3.27 13.17
N LYS A 123 6.23 3.46 11.86
CA LYS A 123 5.15 2.82 11.11
C LYS A 123 5.30 1.31 11.07
N VAL A 124 6.52 0.82 10.81
CA VAL A 124 6.82 -0.62 10.85
C VAL A 124 6.63 -1.18 12.27
N ALA A 125 7.17 -0.51 13.29
CA ALA A 125 7.01 -0.91 14.69
C ALA A 125 5.52 -0.97 15.12
N LEU A 126 4.73 0.03 14.74
CA LEU A 126 3.30 0.06 15.03
C LEU A 126 2.56 -1.08 14.32
N SER A 127 2.87 -1.34 13.05
CA SER A 127 2.25 -2.46 12.32
C SER A 127 2.59 -3.81 12.94
N LEU A 128 3.83 -4.00 13.41
CA LEU A 128 4.25 -5.19 14.14
C LEU A 128 3.48 -5.35 15.45
N ALA A 129 3.35 -4.27 16.23
CA ALA A 129 2.60 -4.29 17.47
C ALA A 129 1.12 -4.64 17.24
N ILE A 130 0.46 -3.97 16.29
CA ILE A 130 -0.94 -4.23 15.96
C ILE A 130 -1.12 -5.69 15.54
N LEU A 131 -0.30 -6.19 14.62
CA LEU A 131 -0.43 -7.56 14.12
C LEU A 131 -0.04 -8.62 15.16
N TYR A 132 0.83 -8.30 16.11
CA TYR A 132 1.08 -9.15 17.27
C TYR A 132 -0.20 -9.35 18.09
N TYR A 133 -0.92 -8.25 18.40
CA TYR A 133 -2.19 -8.34 19.13
C TYR A 133 -3.28 -9.02 18.29
N VAL A 134 -3.39 -8.71 16.99
CA VAL A 134 -4.34 -9.40 16.09
C VAL A 134 -4.10 -10.91 16.10
N ASN A 135 -2.85 -11.36 15.98
CA ASN A 135 -2.53 -12.80 16.00
C ASN A 135 -2.82 -13.46 17.35
N LYS A 136 -2.73 -12.71 18.45
CA LYS A 136 -2.91 -13.22 19.81
C LYS A 136 -4.37 -13.19 20.28
N GLU A 137 -5.14 -12.19 19.89
CA GLU A 137 -6.46 -11.88 20.46
C GLU A 137 -7.63 -12.23 19.54
N SER A 138 -7.39 -12.49 18.25
CA SER A 138 -8.47 -12.90 17.32
C SER A 138 -9.13 -14.20 17.78
N LYS A 139 -10.46 -14.22 17.80
CA LYS A 139 -11.25 -15.36 18.30
C LYS A 139 -11.43 -16.45 17.24
N SER A 140 -11.36 -16.07 15.97
CA SER A 140 -11.43 -16.99 14.84
C SER A 140 -10.36 -16.67 13.79
N GLU A 141 -10.10 -17.65 12.93
CA GLU A 141 -9.21 -17.45 11.78
C GLU A 141 -9.77 -16.44 10.78
N GLU A 142 -11.10 -16.41 10.60
CA GLU A 142 -11.77 -15.42 9.75
C GLU A 142 -11.56 -13.99 10.26
N GLU A 143 -11.70 -13.77 11.57
CA GLU A 143 -11.47 -12.45 12.19
C GLU A 143 -10.02 -12.01 12.00
N ARG A 144 -9.06 -12.92 12.27
CA ARG A 144 -7.64 -12.65 12.09
C ARG A 144 -7.31 -12.27 10.65
N ASN A 145 -7.83 -13.04 9.70
CA ASN A 145 -7.57 -12.84 8.27
C ASN A 145 -8.19 -11.52 7.80
N LEU A 146 -9.43 -11.22 8.20
CA LEU A 146 -10.09 -9.96 7.87
C LEU A 146 -9.28 -8.75 8.36
N LEU A 147 -8.85 -8.75 9.63
CA LEU A 147 -8.05 -7.68 10.20
C LEU A 147 -6.68 -7.56 9.53
N THR A 148 -6.01 -8.69 9.30
CA THR A 148 -4.70 -8.74 8.64
C THR A 148 -4.79 -8.20 7.21
N TYR A 149 -5.80 -8.60 6.45
CA TYR A 149 -6.02 -8.12 5.09
C TYR A 149 -6.43 -6.65 5.05
N ALA A 150 -7.21 -6.17 6.02
CA ALA A 150 -7.51 -4.75 6.12
C ALA A 150 -6.22 -3.93 6.33
N ILE A 151 -5.34 -4.35 7.24
CA ILE A 151 -4.05 -3.70 7.49
C ILE A 151 -3.15 -3.78 6.26
N PHE A 152 -3.12 -4.92 5.58
CA PHE A 152 -2.38 -5.11 4.34
C PHE A 152 -2.85 -4.13 3.26
N VAL A 153 -4.15 -4.09 2.96
CA VAL A 153 -4.71 -3.22 1.90
C VAL A 153 -4.48 -1.74 2.24
N MET A 154 -4.64 -1.35 3.50
CA MET A 154 -4.39 0.03 3.95
C MET A 154 -2.94 0.48 3.74
N GLY A 155 -1.96 -0.43 3.74
CA GLY A 155 -0.57 -0.10 3.43
C GLY A 155 -0.25 -0.25 1.94
N MET A 156 -0.69 -1.35 1.33
CA MET A 156 -0.34 -1.70 -0.04
C MET A 156 -0.93 -0.73 -1.06
N ALA A 157 -2.18 -0.29 -0.85
CA ALA A 157 -2.84 0.63 -1.78
C ALA A 157 -2.14 2.01 -1.86
N PRO A 158 -1.92 2.74 -0.76
CA PRO A 158 -1.16 4.00 -0.82
C PRO A 158 0.32 3.77 -1.15
N GLY A 159 0.95 2.71 -0.64
CA GLY A 159 2.35 2.44 -0.91
C GLY A 159 2.63 2.17 -2.39
N LEU A 160 1.82 1.34 -3.05
CA LEU A 160 1.96 1.11 -4.49
C LEU A 160 1.70 2.37 -5.31
N ARG A 161 0.66 3.15 -4.93
CA ARG A 161 0.37 4.45 -5.56
C ARG A 161 1.58 5.38 -5.47
N ASP A 162 2.18 5.51 -4.29
CA ASP A 162 3.27 6.45 -4.07
C ASP A 162 4.58 5.98 -4.71
N VAL A 163 4.86 4.68 -4.74
CA VAL A 163 5.95 4.11 -5.55
C VAL A 163 5.77 4.44 -7.03
N LEU A 164 4.59 4.20 -7.60
CA LEU A 164 4.31 4.46 -9.02
C LEU A 164 4.46 5.95 -9.37
N ARG A 165 4.01 6.82 -8.46
CA ARG A 165 4.16 8.28 -8.59
C ARG A 165 5.61 8.73 -8.56
N LEU A 166 6.39 8.22 -7.61
CA LEU A 166 7.82 8.52 -7.50
C LEU A 166 8.58 8.08 -8.75
N ILE A 167 8.35 6.84 -9.20
CA ILE A 167 8.97 6.34 -10.44
C ILE A 167 8.59 7.21 -11.64
N ALA A 168 7.35 7.68 -11.69
CA ALA A 168 6.87 8.60 -12.74
C ALA A 168 7.33 10.06 -12.56
N GLY A 169 7.95 10.41 -11.44
CA GLY A 169 8.46 11.75 -11.15
C GLY A 169 7.40 12.77 -10.69
N VAL A 170 6.26 12.31 -10.16
CA VAL A 170 5.07 13.14 -9.82
C VAL A 170 4.48 12.83 -8.45
#